data_AF-V6I6K8-F1
#
_entry.id   AF-V6I6K8-F1
#
_cell.length_a   1.000
_cell.length_b   1.000
_cell.length_c   1.000
_cell.angle_alpha   90.00
_cell.angle_beta   90.00
_cell.angle_gamma   90.00
#
_symmetry.space_group_name_H-M   'P 1'
#
loop_
_entity.id
_entity.type
_entity.pdbx_description
1 polymer ?
#
loop_
_entity_poly.entity_id
_entity_poly.type
_entity_poly.pdbx_seq_one_letter_code
_entity_poly.pdbx_strand_id
1 'polypeptide(L)'
;MAVINSFENVDPRLVSFFQDLKRTLPNVYVFESRRSWTRQAKLYAACKAGTGSCPAAAPGSSAHQYGRALDVNGFSAEKDRKSIESVLIRHPEIEWGIDWKQSDPPHFQIRNWRNGLSFSEKIFDGGYWVWAVIAIIIIYILNR
;
A
#
# COMPACT_ATOMS: atom_id res chain seq x y z
N MET A 1 4.83 -7.07 -14.04
CA MET A 1 3.63 -6.79 -13.22
C MET A 1 3.26 -5.34 -13.45
N ALA A 2 2.10 -5.10 -14.05
CA ALA A 2 1.57 -3.75 -14.23
C ALA A 2 1.24 -3.13 -12.87
N VAL A 3 1.33 -1.80 -12.79
CA VAL A 3 0.83 -1.05 -11.64
C VAL A 3 -0.70 -1.08 -11.69
N ILE A 4 -1.36 -1.36 -10.56
CA ILE A 4 -2.82 -1.33 -10.47
C ILE A 4 -3.23 0.03 -9.95
N ASN A 5 -4.05 0.77 -10.70
CA ASN A 5 -4.53 2.10 -10.34
C ASN A 5 -6.06 2.19 -10.24
N SER A 6 -6.76 1.06 -10.32
CA SER A 6 -8.21 0.95 -10.13
C SER A 6 -8.60 0.84 -8.66
N PHE A 7 -9.83 1.23 -8.32
CA PHE A 7 -10.39 1.06 -6.96
C PHE A 7 -10.94 -0.33 -6.65
N GLU A 8 -10.73 -1.30 -7.54
CA GLU A 8 -11.16 -2.68 -7.31
C GLU A 8 -10.48 -3.27 -6.07
N ASN A 9 -11.28 -3.79 -5.13
CA ASN A 9 -10.82 -4.36 -3.86
C ASN A 9 -9.96 -3.40 -3.00
N VAL A 10 -10.21 -2.09 -3.10
CA VAL A 10 -9.66 -1.05 -2.22
C VAL A 10 -10.66 -0.72 -1.12
N ASP A 11 -10.17 -0.42 0.09
CA ASP A 11 -11.00 0.01 1.22
C ASP A 11 -11.91 1.19 0.83
N PRO A 12 -13.24 1.10 1.01
CA PRO A 12 -14.16 2.18 0.64
C PRO A 12 -13.83 3.53 1.28
N ARG A 13 -13.20 3.55 2.46
CA ARG A 13 -12.78 4.78 3.15
C ARG A 13 -11.69 5.51 2.36
N LEU A 14 -10.74 4.78 1.77
CA LEU A 14 -9.72 5.34 0.88
C LEU A 14 -10.33 5.87 -0.42
N VAL A 15 -11.33 5.17 -0.96
CA VAL A 15 -12.05 5.64 -2.16
C VAL A 15 -12.78 6.94 -1.85
N SER A 16 -13.48 7.03 -0.71
CA SER A 16 -14.16 8.24 -0.27
C SER A 16 -13.18 9.40 -0.05
N PHE A 17 -12.05 9.13 0.62
CA PHE A 17 -10.97 10.09 0.79
C PHE A 17 -10.45 10.61 -0.55
N PHE A 18 -10.15 9.73 -1.50
CA PHE A 18 -9.63 10.12 -2.80
C PHE A 18 -10.62 10.96 -3.61
N GLN A 19 -11.92 10.64 -3.56
CA GLN A 19 -12.95 11.44 -4.23
C GLN A 19 -12.98 12.87 -3.70
N ASP A 20 -12.86 13.04 -2.38
CA ASP A 20 -12.79 14.35 -1.75
C ASP A 20 -11.49 15.08 -2.08
N LEU A 21 -10.36 14.37 -2.07
CA LEU A 21 -9.07 14.92 -2.47
C LEU A 21 -9.11 15.41 -3.93
N LYS A 22 -9.72 14.64 -4.84
CA LYS A 22 -9.88 14.99 -6.25
C LYS A 22 -10.79 16.21 -6.46
N ARG A 23 -11.82 16.40 -5.62
CA ARG A 23 -12.65 17.61 -5.64
C ARG A 23 -11.85 18.85 -5.21
N THR A 24 -11.00 18.72 -4.20
CA THR A 24 -10.15 19.81 -3.71
C THR A 24 -8.97 20.12 -4.63
N LEU A 25 -8.35 19.08 -5.20
CA LEU A 25 -7.18 19.16 -6.07
C LEU A 25 -7.47 18.40 -7.39
N PRO A 26 -8.07 19.06 -8.40
CA PRO A 26 -8.54 18.39 -9.62
C PRO A 26 -7.46 17.67 -10.43
N ASN A 27 -6.17 18.01 -10.23
CA ASN A 27 -5.06 17.39 -10.95
C ASN A 27 -4.59 16.05 -10.35
N VAL A 28 -5.05 15.68 -9.15
CA VAL A 28 -4.56 14.45 -8.52
C VAL A 28 -5.03 13.19 -9.24
N TYR A 29 -4.22 12.15 -9.24
CA TYR A 29 -4.58 10.85 -9.79
C TYR A 29 -3.94 9.73 -9.00
N VAL A 30 -4.59 8.57 -8.96
CA VAL A 30 -4.03 7.37 -8.33
C VAL A 30 -2.95 6.82 -9.24
N PHE A 31 -1.72 6.78 -8.73
CA PHE A 31 -0.60 6.12 -9.39
C PHE A 31 -0.65 4.61 -9.10
N GLU A 32 -0.78 4.23 -7.84
CA GLU A 32 -0.84 2.83 -7.41
C GLU A 32 -1.86 2.64 -6.29
N SER A 33 -2.60 1.55 -6.32
CA SER A 33 -3.64 1.20 -5.37
C SER A 33 -3.32 -0.14 -4.73
N ARG A 34 -3.77 -1.25 -5.31
CA ARG A 34 -3.35 -2.58 -4.90
C ARG A 34 -1.98 -2.93 -5.46
N ARG A 35 -1.23 -3.71 -4.69
CA ARG A 35 0.09 -4.21 -5.08
C ARG A 35 0.20 -5.69 -4.78
N SER A 36 0.57 -6.49 -5.77
CA SER A 36 0.80 -7.93 -5.54
C SER A 36 2.01 -8.18 -4.65
N TRP A 37 2.01 -9.32 -3.97
CA TRP A 37 3.13 -9.77 -3.13
C TRP A 37 4.46 -9.77 -3.90
N THR A 38 4.47 -10.29 -5.13
CA THR A 38 5.68 -10.37 -5.96
C THR A 38 6.19 -9.00 -6.40
N ARG A 39 5.28 -8.05 -6.68
CA ARG A 39 5.67 -6.67 -6.95
C ARG A 39 6.28 -6.03 -5.71
N GLN A 40 5.70 -6.24 -4.52
CA GLN A 40 6.28 -5.75 -3.28
C GLN A 40 7.66 -6.35 -3.02
N ALA A 41 7.83 -7.66 -3.24
CA ALA A 41 9.13 -8.33 -3.10
C ALA A 41 10.20 -7.72 -4.04
N LYS A 42 9.82 -7.41 -5.29
CA LYS A 42 10.71 -6.76 -6.26
C LYS A 42 11.12 -5.34 -5.81
N LEU A 43 10.17 -4.55 -5.32
CA LEU A 43 10.45 -3.19 -4.80
C LEU A 43 11.33 -3.26 -3.55
N TYR A 44 11.05 -4.19 -2.64
CA TYR A 44 11.87 -4.41 -1.45
C TYR A 44 13.31 -4.78 -1.80
N ALA A 45 13.50 -5.70 -2.75
CA ALA A 45 14.83 -6.08 -3.23
C ALA A 45 15.58 -4.88 -3.86
N ALA A 46 14.91 -4.08 -4.69
CA ALA A 46 15.52 -2.87 -5.28
C ALA A 46 15.90 -1.84 -4.22
N CYS A 47 15.04 -1.61 -3.22
CA CYS A 47 15.34 -0.74 -2.08
C CYS A 47 16.54 -1.25 -1.27
N LYS A 48 16.61 -2.55 -0.97
CA LYS A 48 17.76 -3.19 -0.29
C LYS A 48 19.06 -3.11 -1.09
N ALA A 49 18.97 -3.13 -2.42
CA ALA A 49 20.10 -2.96 -3.33
C ALA A 49 20.49 -1.49 -3.58
N GLY A 50 19.78 -0.52 -2.99
CA GLY A 50 20.02 0.91 -3.21
C GLY A 50 19.67 1.42 -4.61
N THR A 51 18.93 0.64 -5.39
CA THR A 51 18.50 1.00 -6.77
C THR A 51 17.04 1.44 -6.84
N GLY A 52 16.31 1.34 -5.73
CA GLY A 52 14.92 1.78 -5.60
C GLY A 52 14.81 3.27 -5.30
N SER A 53 13.80 3.92 -5.90
CA SER A 53 13.54 5.37 -5.73
C SER A 53 12.86 5.72 -4.41
N CYS A 54 12.12 4.78 -3.81
CA CYS A 54 11.34 5.00 -2.60
C CYS A 54 11.58 3.88 -1.57
N PRO A 55 11.33 4.16 -0.28
CA PRO A 55 11.34 3.14 0.75
C PRO A 55 10.31 2.05 0.44
N ALA A 56 10.71 0.80 0.54
CA ALA A 56 9.80 -0.33 0.35
C ALA A 56 9.74 -1.17 1.62
N ALA A 57 8.52 -1.48 2.08
CA ALA A 57 8.30 -2.45 3.15
C ALA A 57 8.63 -3.87 2.69
N ALA A 58 8.92 -4.78 3.64
CA ALA A 58 9.05 -6.19 3.34
C ALA A 58 7.74 -6.75 2.72
N PRO A 59 7.82 -7.75 1.84
CA PRO A 59 6.62 -8.36 1.28
C PRO A 59 5.76 -8.99 2.39
N GLY A 60 4.45 -8.77 2.29
CA GLY A 60 3.46 -9.12 3.32
C GLY A 60 3.25 -8.01 4.36
N SER A 61 4.09 -6.98 4.37
CA SER A 61 4.06 -5.88 5.34
C SER A 61 3.64 -4.53 4.76
N SER A 62 3.21 -4.48 3.49
CA SER A 62 2.72 -3.27 2.83
C SER A 62 1.20 -3.20 2.81
N ALA A 63 0.64 -2.04 3.16
CA ALA A 63 -0.80 -1.77 3.12
C ALA A 63 -1.41 -1.92 1.71
N HIS A 64 -0.64 -1.67 0.65
CA HIS A 64 -1.09 -1.87 -0.74
C HIS A 64 -1.45 -3.32 -1.05
N GLN A 65 -0.80 -4.29 -0.40
CA GLN A 65 -1.13 -5.70 -0.63
C GLN A 65 -2.55 -6.04 -0.20
N TYR A 66 -3.06 -5.31 0.78
CA TYR A 66 -4.37 -5.56 1.39
C TYR A 66 -5.43 -4.55 0.92
N GLY A 67 -5.14 -3.73 -0.10
CA GLY A 67 -6.05 -2.67 -0.56
C GLY A 67 -6.28 -1.57 0.48
N ARG A 68 -5.32 -1.36 1.40
CA ARG A 68 -5.41 -0.39 2.50
C ARG A 68 -4.49 0.82 2.32
N ALA A 69 -3.99 1.05 1.10
CA ALA A 69 -3.22 2.24 0.75
C ALA A 69 -3.46 2.70 -0.69
N LEU A 70 -3.14 3.96 -0.96
CA LEU A 70 -3.11 4.62 -2.26
C LEU A 70 -1.84 5.45 -2.39
N ASP A 71 -1.15 5.33 -3.51
CA ASP A 71 -0.14 6.28 -3.96
C ASP A 71 -0.80 7.26 -4.92
N VAL A 72 -0.81 8.54 -4.55
CA VAL A 72 -1.45 9.61 -5.30
C VAL A 72 -0.38 10.58 -5.82
N ASN A 73 -0.50 10.95 -7.09
CA ASN A 73 0.36 11.94 -7.75
C ASN A 73 -0.47 13.14 -8.23
N GLY A 74 0.20 14.14 -8.81
CA GLY A 74 -0.46 15.31 -9.39
C GLY A 74 -0.69 16.47 -8.41
N PHE A 75 0.03 16.46 -7.28
CA PHE A 75 0.07 17.56 -6.31
C PHE A 75 1.52 17.85 -5.89
N SER A 76 1.74 19.02 -5.28
CA SER A 76 2.96 19.38 -4.58
C SER A 76 2.75 19.27 -3.07
N ALA A 77 3.51 18.39 -2.42
CA ALA A 77 3.42 18.16 -0.98
C ALA A 77 3.66 19.43 -0.14
N GLU A 78 4.38 20.41 -0.68
CA GLU A 78 4.63 21.70 -0.04
C GLU A 78 3.50 22.71 -0.30
N LYS A 79 3.13 22.92 -1.57
CA LYS A 79 2.14 23.94 -1.95
C LYS A 79 0.71 23.55 -1.57
N ASP A 80 0.39 22.27 -1.70
CA ASP A 80 -0.96 21.74 -1.51
C ASP A 80 -1.19 21.18 -0.10
N ARG A 81 -0.20 21.30 0.80
CA ARG A 81 -0.22 20.71 2.15
C ARG A 81 -1.48 21.05 2.92
N LYS A 82 -1.83 22.34 3.02
CA LYS A 82 -3.01 22.80 3.77
C LYS A 82 -4.30 22.24 3.20
N SER A 83 -4.40 22.15 1.87
CA SER A 83 -5.56 21.57 1.19
C SER A 83 -5.68 20.08 1.52
N ILE A 84 -4.58 19.33 1.45
CA ILE A 84 -4.54 17.90 1.80
C ILE A 84 -4.90 17.68 3.27
N GLU A 85 -4.30 18.46 4.19
CA GLU A 85 -4.60 18.41 5.63
C GLU A 85 -6.08 18.70 5.92
N SER A 86 -6.69 19.65 5.22
CA SER A 86 -8.13 19.95 5.35
C SER A 86 -9.04 18.79 4.93
N VAL A 87 -8.61 17.99 3.94
CA VAL A 87 -9.31 16.77 3.55
C VAL A 87 -9.10 15.70 4.62
N LEU A 88 -7.87 15.51 5.10
CA LEU A 88 -7.53 14.53 6.14
C LEU A 88 -8.29 14.75 7.46
N ILE A 89 -8.61 16.00 7.82
CA ILE A 89 -9.46 16.30 9.00
C ILE A 89 -10.84 15.62 8.89
N ARG A 90 -11.38 15.49 7.67
CA ARG A 90 -12.67 14.83 7.41
C ARG A 90 -12.56 13.32 7.27
N HIS A 91 -11.33 12.80 7.21
CA HIS A 91 -10.99 11.39 7.04
C HIS A 91 -9.96 10.97 8.11
N PRO A 92 -10.31 11.05 9.42
CA PRO A 92 -9.36 10.87 10.52
C PRO A 92 -8.73 9.47 10.57
N GLU A 93 -9.34 8.47 9.95
CA GLU A 93 -8.81 7.12 9.80
C GLU A 93 -7.67 7.02 8.78
N ILE A 94 -7.44 8.04 7.97
CA ILE A 94 -6.37 8.08 6.97
C ILE A 94 -5.13 8.73 7.57
N GLU A 95 -3.98 8.15 7.29
CA GLU A 95 -2.69 8.77 7.53
C GLU A 95 -1.97 9.04 6.22
N TRP A 96 -1.17 10.10 6.24
CA TRP A 96 -0.37 10.56 5.12
C TRP A 96 1.11 10.26 5.41
N GLY A 97 1.79 9.62 4.47
CA GLY A 97 3.19 9.22 4.57
C GLY A 97 4.18 10.38 4.65
N ILE A 98 3.73 11.63 4.45
CA ILE A 98 4.60 12.81 4.54
C ILE A 98 5.24 12.97 5.93
N ASP A 99 4.53 12.61 7.00
CA ASP A 99 4.95 12.83 8.38
C ASP A 99 5.71 11.63 8.97
N TRP A 100 6.00 10.61 8.16
CA TRP A 100 6.78 9.46 8.59
C TRP A 100 8.26 9.79 8.75
N LYS A 101 8.96 9.05 9.63
CA LYS A 101 10.41 9.17 9.83
C LYS A 101 11.18 9.11 8.51
N GLN A 102 10.72 8.26 7.59
CA GLN A 102 11.13 8.28 6.20
C GLN A 102 9.92 8.73 5.38
N SER A 103 9.95 10.01 4.98
CA SER A 103 8.83 10.65 4.31
C SER A 103 8.51 9.98 2.97
N ASP A 104 7.24 9.71 2.74
CA ASP A 104 6.71 9.18 1.49
C ASP A 104 5.47 9.99 1.07
N PRO A 105 5.66 11.18 0.46
CA PRO A 105 4.55 12.09 0.20
C PRO A 105 3.43 11.56 -0.69
N PRO A 106 3.66 10.71 -1.72
CA PRO A 106 2.56 10.12 -2.48
C PRO A 106 1.65 9.18 -1.68
N HIS A 107 2.13 8.62 -0.57
CA HIS A 107 1.51 7.48 0.11
C HIS A 107 0.43 7.90 1.12
N PHE A 108 -0.78 7.36 0.97
CA PHE A 108 -1.88 7.48 1.93
C PHE A 108 -2.36 6.09 2.34
N GLN A 109 -2.63 5.86 3.63
CA GLN A 109 -3.13 4.57 4.09
C GLN A 109 -4.13 4.66 5.23
N ILE A 110 -4.87 3.57 5.44
CA ILE A 110 -5.67 3.40 6.65
C ILE A 110 -4.73 3.33 7.87
N ARG A 111 -4.97 4.15 8.89
CA ARG A 111 -4.32 4.05 10.20
C ARG A 111 -4.54 2.68 10.79
N ASN A 112 -3.48 2.07 11.32
CA ASN A 112 -3.54 0.74 11.90
C ASN A 112 -4.18 -0.30 10.95
N TRP A 113 -3.93 -0.21 9.63
CA TRP A 113 -4.53 -1.06 8.59
C TRP A 113 -4.42 -2.57 8.83
N ARG A 114 -3.49 -3.00 9.68
CA ARG A 114 -3.33 -4.42 10.08
C ARG A 114 -4.48 -4.92 10.97
N ASN A 115 -5.20 -4.02 11.63
CA ASN A 115 -6.32 -4.36 12.49
C ASN A 115 -7.50 -4.84 11.64
N GLY A 116 -8.04 -6.01 11.99
CA GLY A 116 -9.18 -6.58 11.29
C GLY A 116 -8.86 -7.36 10.02
N LEU A 117 -7.58 -7.59 9.70
CA LEU A 117 -7.20 -8.49 8.60
C LEU A 117 -7.62 -9.93 8.92
N SER A 118 -8.44 -10.49 8.03
CA SER A 118 -8.85 -11.89 8.06
C SER A 118 -7.67 -12.83 7.84
N PHE A 119 -7.85 -14.09 8.24
CA PHE A 119 -6.83 -15.12 8.02
C PHE A 119 -6.58 -15.37 6.52
N SER A 120 -7.63 -15.31 5.69
CA SER A 120 -7.51 -15.45 4.24
C SER A 120 -6.68 -14.33 3.62
N GLU A 121 -6.91 -13.07 4.00
CA GLU A 121 -6.10 -11.92 3.55
C GLU A 121 -4.62 -12.13 3.89
N LYS A 122 -4.31 -12.57 5.11
CA LYS A 122 -2.92 -12.85 5.52
C LYS A 122 -2.29 -13.97 4.69
N ILE A 123 -3.06 -14.99 4.31
CA ILE A 123 -2.56 -16.09 3.47
C ILE A 123 -2.30 -15.63 2.03
N PHE A 124 -3.32 -15.07 1.37
CA PHE A 124 -3.26 -14.79 -0.06
C PHE A 124 -2.51 -13.49 -0.36
N ASP A 125 -2.88 -12.38 0.29
CA ASP A 125 -2.28 -11.07 0.06
C ASP A 125 -0.96 -10.90 0.82
N GLY A 126 -0.89 -11.45 2.04
CA GLY A 126 0.30 -11.45 2.89
C GLY A 126 1.40 -12.43 2.46
N GLY A 127 1.05 -13.42 1.64
CA GLY A 127 2.00 -14.37 1.06
C GLY A 127 2.35 -15.56 1.95
N TYR A 128 1.57 -15.87 3.00
CA TYR A 128 1.81 -17.10 3.77
C TYR A 128 1.63 -18.38 2.94
N TRP A 129 0.99 -18.31 1.77
CA TRP A 129 0.99 -19.43 0.81
C TRP A 129 2.40 -19.87 0.41
N VAL A 130 3.39 -18.96 0.39
CA VAL A 130 4.79 -19.31 0.10
C VAL A 130 5.32 -20.30 1.14
N TRP A 131 5.03 -20.06 2.42
CA TRP A 131 5.43 -20.96 3.50
C TRP A 131 4.69 -22.29 3.44
N ALA A 132 3.42 -22.31 3.05
CA ALA A 132 2.68 -23.55 2.85
C ALA A 132 3.32 -24.41 1.74
N VAL A 133 3.74 -23.80 0.63
CA VAL A 133 4.45 -24.50 -0.44
C VAL A 133 5.79 -25.04 0.04
N ILE A 134 6.59 -24.25 0.76
CA ILE A 134 7.86 -24.69 1.34
C ILE A 134 7.66 -25.89 2.28
N ALA A 135 6.66 -25.83 3.16
CA ALA A 135 6.35 -26.91 4.09
C ALA A 135 5.96 -28.21 3.34
N ILE A 136 5.14 -28.11 2.29
CA ILE A 136 4.76 -29.26 1.46
C ILE A 136 5.98 -29.90 0.80
N ILE A 137 6.90 -29.08 0.26
CA ILE A 137 8.14 -29.57 -0.37
C ILE A 137 9.02 -30.28 0.67
N ILE A 138 9.20 -29.71 1.86
CA ILE A 138 9.98 -30.32 2.93
C ILE A 138 9.37 -31.67 3.34
N ILE A 139 8.06 -31.73 3.57
CA ILE A 139 7.35 -32.97 3.93
C ILE A 139 7.53 -34.02 2.84
N TYR A 140 7.40 -33.64 1.57
CA TYR A 140 7.59 -34.56 0.44
C TYR A 140 9.01 -35.11 0.35
N ILE A 141 10.03 -34.29 0.61
CA ILE A 141 11.44 -34.71 0.60
C ILE A 141 11.75 -35.62 1.80
N LEU A 142 11.22 -35.31 2.99
CA LEU A 142 11.48 -36.08 4.21
C LEU A 142 10.68 -37.39 4.31
N ASN A 143 9.57 -37.51 3.59
CA ASN A 143 8.79 -38.76 3.48
C ASN A 143 9.26 -39.65 2.31
N ARG A 144 10.38 -39.33 1.67
CA ARG A 144 11.11 -40.23 0.76
C ARG A 144 12.28 -40.89 1.47
#